data_AF-A0A920LEG2-F1
#
_entry.id   AF-A0A920LEG2-F1
#
_cell.length_a   1.000
_cell.length_b   1.000
_cell.length_c   1.000
_cell.angle_alpha   90.00
_cell.angle_beta   90.00
_cell.angle_gamma   90.00
#
_symmetry.space_group_name_H-M   'P 1'
#
loop_
_entity.id
_entity.type
_entity.pdbx_description
1 polymer ?
#
loop_
_entity_poly.entity_id
_entity_poly.type
_entity_poly.pdbx_seq_one_letter_code
_entity_poly.pdbx_strand_id
1 'polypeptide(L)'
;MRGEFIGMNNTLASSILIKFNENEISEVSFYRNPDGNVISENKIIINEMKLPGFIWRENEKPESIDDLFSEADKKINIVEIE
;
A
#
# COMPACT_ATOMS: atom_id res chain seq x y z
N MET A 1 -6.85 -1.01 24.29
CA MET A 1 -7.02 -2.39 23.82
C MET A 1 -6.25 -2.51 22.54
N ARG A 2 -5.33 -3.49 22.40
CA ARG A 2 -4.81 -3.86 21.07
C ARG A 2 -6.00 -4.37 20.27
N GLY A 3 -6.16 -3.91 19.03
CA GLY A 3 -7.15 -4.49 18.12
C GLY A 3 -6.84 -5.98 17.94
N GLU A 4 -7.80 -6.83 18.27
CA GLU A 4 -7.69 -8.28 18.06
C GLU A 4 -7.96 -8.56 16.58
N PHE A 5 -7.23 -9.52 16.00
CA PHE A 5 -7.45 -9.90 14.62
C PHE A 5 -8.76 -10.70 14.52
N ILE A 6 -9.81 -10.09 13.96
CA ILE A 6 -11.16 -10.68 13.92
C ILE A 6 -11.47 -11.43 12.61
N GLY A 7 -10.63 -11.29 11.59
CA GLY A 7 -10.82 -11.92 10.28
C GLY A 7 -10.22 -11.13 9.11
N MET A 8 -10.44 -11.64 7.90
CA MET A 8 -9.91 -11.10 6.66
C MET A 8 -11.05 -10.80 5.68
N ASN A 9 -11.04 -9.59 5.12
CA ASN A 9 -11.88 -9.26 3.97
C ASN A 9 -11.14 -9.66 2.69
N ASN A 10 -11.68 -10.63 1.95
CA ASN A 10 -11.19 -11.02 0.64
C ASN A 10 -12.21 -10.59 -0.43
N THR A 11 -11.95 -9.46 -1.08
CA THR A 11 -12.83 -8.86 -2.08
C THR A 11 -12.10 -8.64 -3.39
N LEU A 12 -12.70 -9.12 -4.48
CA LEU A 12 -12.33 -8.75 -5.83
C LEU A 12 -13.15 -7.52 -6.25
N ALA A 13 -12.46 -6.45 -6.62
CA ALA A 13 -13.09 -5.22 -7.10
C ALA A 13 -12.32 -4.63 -8.27
N SER A 14 -13.03 -3.92 -9.15
CA SER A 14 -12.39 -3.23 -10.27
C SER A 14 -11.57 -2.00 -9.85
N SER A 15 -11.96 -1.38 -8.72
CA SER A 15 -11.30 -0.20 -8.18
C SER A 15 -11.47 -0.14 -6.68
N ILE A 16 -10.39 0.26 -6.00
CA ILE A 16 -10.31 0.35 -4.54
C ILE A 16 -9.76 1.75 -4.20
N LEU A 17 -10.41 2.44 -3.27
CA LEU A 17 -9.89 3.64 -2.62
C LEU A 17 -9.54 3.30 -1.18
N ILE A 18 -8.30 3.60 -0.78
CA ILE A 18 -7.84 3.44 0.60
C ILE A 18 -7.43 4.82 1.11
N LYS A 19 -8.01 5.25 2.23
CA LYS A 19 -7.61 6.47 2.93
C LYS A 19 -6.79 6.09 4.15
N PHE A 20 -5.69 6.82 4.33
CA PHE A 20 -4.81 6.68 5.47
C PHE A 20 -4.92 7.94 6.34
N ASN A 21 -4.86 7.76 7.66
CA ASN A 21 -4.73 8.83 8.64
C ASN A 21 -3.77 8.37 9.73
N GLU A 22 -2.79 9.20 10.11
CA GLU A 22 -1.79 8.87 11.15
C GLU A 22 -1.11 7.49 10.95
N ASN A 23 -0.79 7.14 9.70
CA ASN A 23 -0.24 5.83 9.29
C ASN A 23 -1.16 4.62 9.50
N GLU A 24 -2.43 4.83 9.83
CA GLU A 24 -3.45 3.80 9.90
C GLU A 24 -4.44 3.92 8.74
N ILE A 25 -5.09 2.81 8.38
CA ILE A 25 -6.18 2.85 7.39
C ILE A 25 -7.43 3.39 8.08
N SER A 26 -7.95 4.50 7.57
CA SER A 26 -9.17 5.13 8.07
C SER A 26 -10.42 4.73 7.28
N GLU A 27 -10.27 4.46 5.97
CA GLU A 27 -11.38 4.06 5.11
C GLU A 27 -10.91 3.17 3.96
N VAL A 28 -11.72 2.17 3.60
CA VAL A 28 -11.56 1.38 2.36
C VAL A 28 -12.91 1.38 1.62
N SER A 29 -12.91 1.82 0.37
CA SER A 29 -14.09 1.81 -0.50
C SER A 29 -13.84 0.94 -1.73
N PHE A 30 -14.81 0.08 -2.07
CA PHE A 30 -14.76 -0.79 -3.25
C PHE A 30 -15.79 -0.31 -4.29
N TYR A 31 -15.37 -0.16 -5.54
CA TYR A 31 -16.23 0.33 -6.63
C TYR A 31 -16.41 -0.70 -7.74
N ARG A 32 -17.63 -0.74 -8.30
CA ARG A 32 -18.08 -1.59 -9.42
C ARG A 32 -17.90 -3.10 -9.14
N ASN A 33 -19.03 -3.77 -8.93
CA ASN A 33 -19.16 -5.22 -8.74
C ASN A 33 -18.18 -5.78 -7.68
N PRO A 34 -18.21 -5.29 -6.42
CA PRO A 34 -17.47 -5.95 -5.37
C PRO A 34 -18.07 -7.35 -5.15
N ASP A 35 -17.28 -8.38 -5.45
CA ASP A 35 -17.57 -9.75 -5.02
C ASP A 35 -16.56 -10.11 -3.94
N GLY A 36 -17.05 -10.26 -2.71
CA GLY A 36 -16.18 -10.34 -1.55
C GLY A 36 -16.79 -11.11 -0.41
N ASN A 37 -15.95 -11.88 0.26
CA ASN A 37 -16.30 -12.68 1.42
C ASN A 37 -15.46 -12.26 2.61
N VAL A 38 -16.09 -12.18 3.79
CA VAL A 38 -15.38 -12.01 5.06
C VAL A 38 -15.08 -13.39 5.62
N ILE A 39 -13.80 -13.69 5.79
CA ILE A 39 -13.29 -14.97 6.30
C ILE A 39 -12.92 -14.77 7.77
N SER A 40 -13.57 -15.51 8.67
CA SER A 40 -13.20 -15.52 10.10
C SER A 40 -11.81 -16.14 10.28
N GLU A 41 -11.07 -15.69 11.30
CA GLU A 41 -9.69 -16.15 11.61
C GLU A 41 -9.49 -17.66 11.50
N ASN A 42 -10.43 -18.45 12.06
CA ASN A 42 -10.35 -19.90 12.17
C ASN A 42 -10.50 -20.63 10.83
N LYS A 43 -10.86 -19.91 9.77
CA LYS A 43 -11.07 -20.44 8.41
C LYS A 43 -10.03 -19.95 7.42
N ILE A 44 -9.08 -19.12 7.85
CA ILE A 44 -8.04 -18.58 6.97
C ILE A 44 -6.97 -19.63 6.73
N ILE A 45 -6.69 -19.90 5.45
CA ILE A 45 -5.52 -20.71 5.07
C ILE A 45 -4.30 -19.79 5.18
N ILE A 46 -3.25 -20.21 5.90
CA ILE A 46 -2.08 -19.37 6.21
C ILE A 46 -1.46 -18.73 4.95
N ASN A 47 -1.43 -19.46 3.84
CA ASN A 47 -0.89 -18.97 2.56
C ASN A 47 -1.75 -17.88 1.89
N GLU A 48 -3.00 -17.69 2.31
CA GLU A 48 -3.91 -16.65 1.81
C GLU A 48 -3.82 -15.35 2.62
N MET A 49 -3.07 -15.33 3.72
CA MET A 49 -2.86 -14.11 4.53
C MET A 49 -1.94 -13.09 3.85
N LYS A 50 -1.26 -13.47 2.77
CA LYS A 50 -0.40 -12.60 1.98
C LYS A 50 -0.94 -12.51 0.58
N LEU A 51 -0.92 -11.29 0.02
CA LEU A 51 -1.25 -11.09 -1.38
C LEU A 51 -0.24 -11.85 -2.25
N PRO A 52 -0.67 -12.80 -3.09
CA PRO A 52 0.24 -13.56 -3.94
C PRO A 52 1.07 -12.64 -4.85
N GLY A 53 2.38 -12.88 -4.91
CA GLY A 53 3.30 -12.06 -5.71
C GLY A 53 3.61 -10.68 -5.12
N PHE A 54 3.11 -10.36 -3.92
CA PHE A 54 3.49 -9.13 -3.24
C PHE A 54 4.95 -9.19 -2.79
N ILE A 55 5.74 -8.21 -3.26
CA ILE A 55 7.15 -8.06 -2.91
C ILE A 55 7.28 -6.71 -2.19
N TRP A 56 7.73 -6.74 -0.94
CA TRP A 56 7.99 -5.54 -0.17
C TRP A 56 9.29 -4.89 -0.67
N ARG A 57 9.21 -3.67 -1.22
CA ARG A 57 10.34 -2.95 -1.85
C ARG A 57 10.86 -1.80 -0.98
N GLU A 58 10.93 -2.02 0.33
CA GLU A 58 11.39 -1.00 1.29
C GLU A 58 12.81 -0.49 0.99
N ASN A 59 13.70 -1.38 0.56
CA ASN A 59 15.07 -1.00 0.19
C ASN A 59 15.15 -0.07 -1.04
N GLU A 60 14.04 0.12 -1.75
CA GLU A 60 13.95 0.99 -2.92
C GLU A 60 13.23 2.30 -2.62
N LYS A 61 12.76 2.48 -1.37
CA LYS A 61 12.14 3.71 -0.92
C LYS A 61 13.22 4.82 -0.85
N PRO A 62 13.01 5.96 -1.52
CA PRO A 62 13.82 7.16 -1.32
C PRO A 62 13.74 7.60 0.15
N GLU A 63 14.88 7.84 0.80
CA GLU A 63 14.95 8.33 2.18
C GLU A 63 15.18 9.85 2.23
N SER A 64 15.62 10.43 1.12
CA SER A 64 15.87 11.85 0.96
C SER A 64 15.40 12.36 -0.40
N ILE A 65 15.30 13.68 -0.53
CA ILE A 65 15.02 14.33 -1.82
C ILE A 65 16.13 14.01 -2.84
N ASP A 66 17.37 13.88 -2.39
CA ASP A 66 18.54 13.59 -3.25
C ASP A 66 18.44 12.22 -3.93
N ASP A 67 17.72 11.27 -3.34
CA ASP A 67 17.50 9.92 -3.90
C ASP A 67 16.56 9.93 -5.12
N LEU A 68 15.84 11.05 -5.35
CA LEU A 68 14.99 11.23 -6.53
C LEU A 68 15.80 11.57 -7.80
N PHE A 69 17.07 11.94 -7.65
CA PHE A 69 17.90 12.47 -8.71
C PHE A 69 19.04 11.51 -9.06
N SER A 70 19.27 11.32 -10.35
CA SER A 70 20.43 10.55 -10.83
C SER A 70 21.74 11.32 -10.64
N GLU A 71 22.87 10.63 -10.76
CA GLU A 71 24.20 11.25 -10.74
C GLU A 71 24.42 12.25 -11.89
N ALA A 72 23.63 12.16 -12.96
CA ALA A 72 23.64 13.14 -14.04
C ALA A 72 22.87 14.41 -13.64
N ASP A 73 21.69 14.24 -13.02
CA ASP A 73 20.83 15.34 -12.58
C ASP A 73 21.55 16.21 -11.53
N LYS A 74 22.28 15.58 -10.61
CA LYS A 74 23.07 16.27 -9.57
C LYS A 74 24.18 17.17 -10.11
N LYS A 75 24.57 17.02 -11.38
CA LYS A 75 25.62 17.83 -12.03
C LYS A 75 25.05 19.02 -12.82
N ILE A 76 23.72 19.11 -12.94
CA ILE A 76 23.06 20.22 -13.63
C ILE A 76 23.15 21.45 -12.74
N ASN A 77 23.79 22.50 -13.24
CA ASN A 77 23.82 23.78 -12.56
C ASN A 77 22.50 24.51 -12.86
N ILE A 78 21.59 24.53 -11.88
CA ILE A 78 20.29 25.21 -12.02
C ILE A 78 20.55 26.72 -11.92
N VAL A 79 20.41 27.42 -13.04
CA VAL A 79 20.46 28.88 -13.09
C VAL A 79 19.06 29.43 -12.82
N GLU A 80 18.94 30.38 -11.88
CA GLU A 80 17.70 31.14 -11.69
C GLU A 80 17.39 31.93 -12.96
N ILE A 81 16.13 31.87 -13.38
CA ILE A 81 15.62 32.68 -14.48
C ILE A 81 15.18 34.01 -13.86
N GLU A 82 15.79 35.11 -14.29
CA GLU A 82 15.39 36.49 -13.94
C GLU A 82 14.00 36.86 -14.46
#